data_AF-Q8ZZG5-F1
#
_entry.id   AF-Q8ZZG5-F1
#
_cell.length_a   1.000
_cell.length_b   1.000
_cell.length_c   1.000
_cell.angle_alpha   90.00
_cell.angle_beta   90.00
_cell.angle_gamma   90.00
#
_symmetry.space_group_name_H-M   'P 1'
#
loop_
_entity.id
_entity.type
_entity.pdbx_description
1 polymer ?
#
loop_
_entity_poly.entity_id
_entity_poly.type
_entity_poly.pdbx_seq_one_letter_code
_entity_poly.pdbx_strand_id
1 'polypeptide(L)'
;MDNGPCPEALIRRWEYDLGALLIALALLVVIAPYNLLIGVAVFGAATAVSLLSWARRAGKIERLVQLLDCGQLSRLLLVEPGYVESYYREAGRHSRWLFNFEPRGSARAVERLDWSHAEGFAVAATFNQLYIWAPAYKVLDKCCNGLYIIALDPKWALGRGGVSLNVSTEEGDYARGSVVLREGRLEAEVEFWPVKARSARVELRAQLGPMSLTKTLAKSEGGVAKSVADVGGRPGVYIISGPVMPNLAQKIGIGREEVWGLGRGKYRVRLVVDRPFKTDVYSEEELISA
;
A
#
# COMPACT_ATOMS: atom_id res chain seq x y z
N MET A 1 -0.30 27.98 -14.30
CA MET A 1 -1.46 27.43 -13.57
C MET A 1 -1.52 25.97 -13.95
N ASP A 2 -0.80 25.13 -13.23
CA ASP A 2 -0.85 23.69 -13.48
C ASP A 2 -2.10 23.14 -12.81
N ASN A 3 -3.07 22.75 -13.64
CA ASN A 3 -4.15 21.89 -13.21
C ASN A 3 -3.49 20.62 -12.67
N GLY A 4 -3.57 20.41 -11.36
CA GLY A 4 -3.03 19.20 -10.74
C GLY A 4 -3.61 17.93 -11.40
N PRO A 5 -2.95 16.77 -11.27
CA PRO A 5 -3.41 15.55 -11.92
C PRO A 5 -4.89 15.29 -11.59
N CYS A 6 -5.70 15.06 -12.62
CA CYS A 6 -7.11 14.69 -12.47
C CYS A 6 -7.22 13.45 -11.57
N PRO A 7 -8.22 13.38 -10.67
CA PRO A 7 -8.41 12.23 -9.81
C PRO A 7 -8.74 11.01 -10.67
N GLU A 8 -7.77 10.12 -10.88
CA GLU A 8 -8.07 8.74 -11.26
C GLU A 8 -8.71 8.06 -10.07
N ALA A 9 -10.03 8.06 -10.02
CA ALA A 9 -10.78 7.30 -9.04
C ALA A 9 -10.34 5.84 -9.12
N LEU A 10 -9.64 5.36 -8.09
CA LEU A 10 -9.49 3.93 -7.85
C LEU A 10 -10.77 3.36 -7.31
N ILE A 11 -11.76 3.42 -8.17
CA ILE A 11 -13.07 2.86 -7.97
C ILE A 11 -13.35 2.12 -9.26
N ARG A 12 -12.96 0.85 -9.28
CA ARG A 12 -13.84 -0.12 -9.92
C ARG A 12 -14.11 -1.28 -8.99
N ARG A 13 -15.34 -1.21 -8.48
CA ARG A 13 -16.40 -2.19 -8.72
C ARG A 13 -15.96 -3.59 -8.32
N TRP A 14 -16.65 -4.12 -7.31
CA TRP A 14 -16.60 -5.52 -6.87
C TRP A 14 -15.42 -5.87 -5.96
N GLU A 15 -15.74 -6.05 -4.69
CA GLU A 15 -15.78 -7.40 -4.12
C GLU A 15 -16.94 -7.44 -3.12
N TYR A 16 -17.72 -8.51 -3.23
CA TYR A 16 -18.92 -8.75 -2.44
C TYR A 16 -18.61 -8.73 -0.95
N ASP A 17 -19.65 -8.56 -0.13
CA ASP A 17 -19.71 -9.19 1.18
C ASP A 17 -19.76 -10.73 0.97
N LEU A 18 -18.69 -11.30 0.39
CA LEU A 18 -18.50 -12.74 0.19
C LEU A 18 -18.62 -13.46 1.53
N GLY A 19 -18.18 -12.81 2.62
CA GLY A 19 -18.36 -13.29 3.98
C GLY A 19 -19.83 -13.49 4.37
N ALA A 20 -20.70 -12.50 4.14
CA ALA A 20 -22.12 -12.61 4.49
C ALA A 20 -22.85 -13.64 3.62
N LEU A 21 -22.51 -13.72 2.33
CA LEU A 21 -23.03 -14.74 1.40
C LEU A 21 -22.55 -16.15 1.78
N LEU A 22 -21.29 -16.33 2.18
CA LEU A 22 -20.75 -17.61 2.62
C LEU A 22 -21.32 -18.06 3.97
N ILE A 23 -21.52 -17.13 4.91
CA ILE A 23 -22.19 -17.41 6.20
C ILE A 23 -23.66 -17.80 5.96
N ALA A 24 -24.36 -17.06 5.09
CA ALA A 24 -25.73 -17.39 4.71
C ALA A 24 -25.79 -18.77 4.03
N LEU A 25 -24.85 -19.08 3.13
CA LEU A 25 -24.78 -20.37 2.44
C LEU A 25 -24.54 -21.51 3.43
N ALA A 26 -23.64 -21.32 4.40
CA ALA A 26 -23.40 -22.29 5.47
C ALA A 26 -24.64 -22.51 6.34
N LEU A 27 -25.36 -21.45 6.69
CA LEU A 27 -26.63 -21.54 7.43
C LEU A 27 -27.72 -22.25 6.62
N LEU A 28 -27.80 -22.02 5.30
CA LEU A 28 -28.74 -22.72 4.43
C LEU A 28 -28.44 -24.22 4.40
N VAL A 29 -27.18 -24.64 4.34
CA VAL A 29 -26.78 -26.06 4.40
C VAL A 29 -27.15 -26.71 5.73
N VAL A 30 -27.06 -25.98 6.85
CA VAL A 30 -27.38 -26.50 8.20
C VAL A 30 -28.88 -26.54 8.46
N ILE A 31 -29.65 -25.56 7.99
CA ILE A 31 -31.08 -25.39 8.30
C ILE A 31 -31.97 -26.14 7.30
N ALA A 32 -31.57 -26.25 6.03
CA ALA A 32 -32.35 -26.90 4.98
C ALA A 32 -32.79 -28.35 5.28
N PRO A 33 -32.02 -29.22 5.96
CA PRO A 33 -32.46 -30.58 6.29
C PRO A 33 -33.60 -30.62 7.32
N TYR A 34 -33.74 -29.58 8.14
CA TYR A 34 -34.74 -29.51 9.21
C TYR A 34 -35.95 -28.65 8.83
N ASN A 35 -35.72 -27.57 8.09
CA ASN A 35 -36.78 -26.69 7.60
C ASN A 35 -36.31 -25.85 6.40
N LEU A 36 -36.53 -26.39 5.19
CA LEU A 36 -36.12 -25.77 3.93
C LEU A 36 -36.63 -24.33 3.76
N LEU A 37 -37.87 -24.06 4.16
CA LEU A 37 -38.49 -22.73 4.04
C LEU A 37 -37.78 -21.68 4.90
N ILE A 38 -37.41 -22.04 6.13
CA ILE A 38 -36.65 -21.15 7.02
C ILE A 38 -35.23 -20.95 6.49
N GLY A 39 -34.57 -22.00 6.02
CA GLY A 39 -33.23 -21.91 5.43
C GLY A 39 -33.18 -20.96 4.23
N VAL A 40 -34.15 -21.09 3.30
CA VAL A 40 -34.27 -20.22 2.12
C VAL A 40 -34.60 -18.78 2.53
N ALA A 41 -35.49 -18.56 3.51
CA ALA A 41 -35.83 -17.22 3.98
C ALA A 41 -34.64 -16.49 4.63
N VAL A 42 -33.85 -17.19 5.45
CA VAL A 42 -32.63 -16.64 6.08
C VAL A 42 -31.59 -16.28 5.02
N PHE A 43 -31.39 -17.14 4.03
CA PHE A 43 -30.48 -16.86 2.92
C PHE A 43 -30.96 -15.68 2.06
N GLY A 44 -32.25 -15.63 1.75
CA GLY A 44 -32.89 -14.52 1.03
C GLY A 44 -32.75 -13.19 1.76
N ALA A 45 -32.96 -13.16 3.07
CA ALA A 45 -32.78 -11.97 3.88
C ALA A 45 -31.31 -11.52 3.94
N ALA A 46 -30.37 -12.45 4.15
CA ALA A 46 -28.95 -12.13 4.22
C ALA A 46 -28.41 -11.60 2.88
N THR A 47 -28.83 -12.19 1.76
CA THR A 47 -28.48 -11.71 0.41
C THR A 47 -29.08 -10.35 0.14
N ALA A 48 -30.35 -10.11 0.46
CA ALA A 48 -30.98 -8.80 0.32
C ALA A 48 -30.29 -7.71 1.17
N VAL A 49 -29.94 -8.01 2.43
CA VAL A 49 -29.20 -7.09 3.30
C VAL A 49 -27.82 -6.76 2.72
N SER A 50 -27.11 -7.77 2.22
CA SER A 50 -25.78 -7.60 1.60
C SER A 50 -25.86 -6.79 0.31
N LEU A 51 -26.88 -7.01 -0.52
CA LEU A 51 -27.12 -6.24 -1.74
C LEU A 51 -27.50 -4.79 -1.43
N LEU A 52 -28.33 -4.56 -0.41
CA LEU A 52 -28.74 -3.22 0.02
C LEU A 52 -27.58 -2.42 0.63
N SER A 53 -26.76 -3.05 1.48
CA SER A 53 -25.58 -2.41 2.07
C SER A 53 -24.58 -2.02 0.96
N TRP A 54 -24.37 -2.91 -0.01
CA TRP A 54 -23.56 -2.68 -1.18
C TRP A 54 -24.11 -1.54 -2.04
N ALA A 55 -25.39 -1.59 -2.42
CA ALA A 55 -26.02 -0.56 -3.26
C ALA A 55 -25.95 0.82 -2.59
N ARG A 56 -26.15 0.89 -1.27
CA ARG A 56 -25.96 2.13 -0.50
C ARG A 56 -24.52 2.62 -0.60
N ARG A 57 -23.52 1.77 -0.36
CA ARG A 57 -22.09 2.15 -0.41
C ARG A 57 -21.67 2.58 -1.82
N ALA A 58 -22.11 1.86 -2.85
CA ALA A 58 -21.90 2.20 -4.25
C ALA A 58 -22.50 3.58 -4.58
N GLY A 59 -23.73 3.85 -4.15
CA GLY A 59 -24.37 5.16 -4.35
C GLY A 59 -23.66 6.29 -3.60
N LYS A 60 -23.11 6.05 -2.40
CA LYS A 60 -22.27 7.05 -1.70
C LYS A 60 -21.01 7.37 -2.49
N ILE A 61 -20.34 6.35 -2.99
CA ILE A 61 -19.11 6.47 -3.75
C ILE A 61 -19.37 7.21 -5.07
N GLU A 62 -20.40 6.82 -5.82
CA GLU A 62 -20.77 7.46 -7.08
C GLU A 62 -21.06 8.96 -6.89
N ARG A 63 -21.82 9.32 -5.84
CA ARG A 63 -22.05 10.72 -5.49
C ARG A 63 -20.74 11.44 -5.18
N LEU A 64 -19.83 10.82 -4.43
CA LEU A 64 -18.56 11.46 -4.09
C LEU A 64 -17.66 11.65 -5.33
N VAL A 65 -17.65 10.68 -6.25
CA VAL A 65 -16.95 10.80 -7.54
C VAL A 65 -17.51 11.94 -8.37
N GLN A 66 -18.84 12.08 -8.46
CA GLN A 66 -19.49 13.19 -9.16
C GLN A 66 -19.15 14.56 -8.55
N LEU A 67 -18.68 14.61 -7.29
CA LEU A 67 -18.24 15.85 -6.66
C LEU A 67 -16.79 16.21 -6.98
N LEU A 68 -15.96 15.25 -7.41
CA LEU A 68 -14.53 15.42 -7.62
C LEU A 68 -14.24 15.70 -9.11
N ASP A 69 -14.09 16.97 -9.48
CA ASP A 69 -13.82 17.38 -10.87
C ASP A 69 -12.41 17.97 -11.01
N CYS A 70 -11.42 17.12 -11.32
CA CYS A 70 -10.03 17.52 -11.64
C CYS A 70 -9.39 18.62 -10.76
N GLY A 71 -9.59 18.53 -9.44
CA GLY A 71 -9.00 19.46 -8.47
C GLY A 71 -9.93 20.59 -8.04
N GLN A 72 -11.16 20.65 -8.54
CA GLN A 72 -12.22 21.52 -8.07
C GLN A 72 -13.42 20.67 -7.64
N LEU A 73 -14.06 21.04 -6.53
CA LEU A 73 -15.28 20.37 -6.09
C LEU A 73 -16.48 21.07 -6.73
N SER A 74 -17.44 20.31 -7.25
CA SER A 74 -18.67 20.88 -7.82
C SER A 74 -19.55 21.59 -6.79
N ARG A 75 -19.26 21.38 -5.49
CA ARG A 75 -19.82 22.11 -4.35
C ARG A 75 -18.88 22.01 -3.15
N LEU A 76 -19.11 22.82 -2.12
CA LEU A 76 -18.45 22.70 -0.82
C LEU A 76 -18.61 21.28 -0.24
N LEU A 77 -17.50 20.67 0.14
CA LEU A 77 -17.48 19.36 0.80
C LEU A 77 -16.97 19.53 2.23
N LEU A 78 -17.74 19.06 3.23
CA LEU A 78 -17.27 19.05 4.61
C LEU A 78 -16.31 17.87 4.81
N VAL A 79 -15.05 18.20 5.09
CA VAL A 79 -13.97 17.22 5.25
C VAL A 79 -13.09 17.52 6.45
N GLU A 80 -12.44 16.49 6.97
CA GLU A 80 -11.39 16.59 7.99
C GLU A 80 -10.06 16.10 7.39
N PRO A 81 -9.00 16.93 7.32
CA PRO A 81 -7.70 16.54 6.79
C PRO A 81 -6.93 15.65 7.79
N GLY A 82 -6.16 14.69 7.28
CA GLY A 82 -5.40 13.76 8.10
C GLY A 82 -4.64 12.71 7.29
N TYR A 83 -4.36 11.58 7.91
CA TYR A 83 -3.75 10.43 7.26
C TYR A 83 -4.62 9.20 7.46
N VAL A 84 -4.70 8.35 6.45
CA VAL A 84 -5.18 6.99 6.61
C VAL A 84 -3.99 6.07 6.78
N GLU A 85 -4.06 5.22 7.80
CA GLU A 85 -3.27 3.99 7.89
C GLU A 85 -4.20 2.80 7.63
N SER A 86 -3.87 2.01 6.62
CA SER A 86 -4.61 0.82 6.20
C SER A 86 -3.62 -0.33 6.06
N TYR A 87 -3.89 -1.42 6.77
CA TYR A 87 -3.14 -2.66 6.62
C TYR A 87 -4.11 -3.82 6.44
N TYR A 88 -3.78 -4.73 5.55
CA TYR A 88 -4.49 -5.98 5.37
C TYR A 88 -3.52 -7.10 5.09
N ARG A 89 -3.65 -8.21 5.83
CA ARG A 89 -3.01 -9.48 5.55
C ARG A 89 -4.07 -10.53 5.29
N GLU A 90 -4.06 -11.07 4.09
CA GLU A 90 -4.91 -12.16 3.66
C GLU A 90 -4.29 -13.49 4.09
N ALA A 91 -5.00 -14.21 4.95
CA ALA A 91 -4.59 -15.51 5.48
C ALA A 91 -5.81 -16.38 5.84
N GLY A 92 -6.89 -16.28 5.06
CA GLY A 92 -8.15 -16.97 5.32
C GLY A 92 -8.73 -16.61 6.69
N ARG A 93 -8.91 -17.60 7.57
CA ARG A 93 -9.43 -17.41 8.93
C ARG A 93 -8.50 -16.60 9.85
N HIS A 94 -7.22 -16.50 9.50
CA HIS A 94 -6.22 -15.73 10.26
C HIS A 94 -5.91 -14.38 9.62
N SER A 95 -6.78 -13.90 8.73
CA SER A 95 -6.63 -12.58 8.14
C SER A 95 -6.61 -11.51 9.23
N ARG A 96 -5.72 -10.54 9.08
CA ARG A 96 -5.55 -9.42 10.02
C ARG A 96 -5.67 -8.13 9.25
N TRP A 97 -6.33 -7.15 9.84
CA TRP A 97 -6.45 -5.84 9.23
C TRP A 97 -6.41 -4.74 10.29
N LEU A 98 -6.01 -3.56 9.84
CA LEU A 98 -5.98 -2.32 10.61
C LEU A 98 -6.52 -1.21 9.70
N PHE A 99 -7.30 -0.31 10.27
CA PHE A 99 -7.72 0.89 9.57
C PHE A 99 -7.91 2.03 10.57
N ASN A 100 -7.02 3.02 10.48
CA ASN A 100 -7.00 4.17 11.37
C ASN A 100 -7.01 5.45 10.54
N PHE A 101 -7.64 6.50 11.08
CA PHE A 101 -7.55 7.85 10.57
C PHE A 101 -6.92 8.75 11.63
N GLU A 102 -5.83 9.42 11.27
CA GLU A 102 -5.07 10.33 12.13
C GLU A 102 -5.34 11.78 11.69
N PRO A 103 -6.16 12.56 12.43
CA PRO A 103 -6.47 13.94 12.06
C PRO A 103 -5.22 14.82 12.12
N ARG A 104 -5.08 15.74 11.16
CA ARG A 104 -4.02 16.76 11.12
C ARG A 104 -4.54 18.19 11.17
N GLY A 105 -5.86 18.35 11.31
CA GLY A 105 -6.52 19.64 11.43
C GLY A 105 -8.00 19.46 11.74
N SER A 106 -8.70 20.59 11.91
CA SER A 106 -10.14 20.58 12.17
C SER A 106 -10.95 20.32 10.90
N ALA A 107 -12.18 19.83 11.11
CA ALA A 107 -13.18 19.74 10.06
C ALA A 107 -13.46 21.12 9.44
N ARG A 108 -13.47 21.17 8.11
CA ARG A 108 -13.70 22.40 7.35
C ARG A 108 -14.44 22.11 6.05
N ALA A 109 -15.29 23.04 5.63
CA ALA A 109 -15.88 23.00 4.30
C ALA A 109 -14.83 23.52 3.31
N VAL A 110 -14.56 22.76 2.25
CA VAL A 110 -13.55 23.11 1.24
C VAL A 110 -14.17 23.12 -0.16
N GLU A 111 -13.69 24.04 -1.00
CA GLU A 111 -14.01 24.10 -2.42
C GLU A 111 -12.98 23.32 -3.26
N ARG A 112 -11.81 23.04 -2.67
CA ARG A 112 -10.70 22.31 -3.28
C ARG A 112 -9.92 21.50 -2.25
N LEU A 113 -9.43 20.35 -2.68
CA LEU A 113 -8.48 19.53 -1.92
C LEU A 113 -7.06 20.05 -2.20
N ASP A 114 -6.46 20.74 -1.24
CA ASP A 114 -5.14 21.37 -1.36
C ASP A 114 -3.97 20.47 -0.96
N TRP A 115 -4.23 19.38 -0.23
CA TRP A 115 -3.23 18.42 0.29
C TRP A 115 -2.08 19.09 1.05
N SER A 116 -2.31 20.26 1.63
CA SER A 116 -1.30 21.05 2.35
C SER A 116 -0.71 20.35 3.58
N HIS A 117 -1.42 19.35 4.12
CA HIS A 117 -0.99 18.52 5.24
C HIS A 117 -0.14 17.31 4.81
N ALA A 118 0.11 17.11 3.51
CA ALA A 118 0.88 16.00 2.99
C ALA A 118 2.39 16.23 3.20
N GLU A 119 3.01 15.37 3.98
CA GLU A 119 4.43 15.36 4.35
C GLU A 119 5.14 14.12 3.77
N GLY A 120 4.37 13.12 3.34
CA GLY A 120 4.89 11.89 2.77
C GLY A 120 3.78 10.87 2.60
N PHE A 121 4.14 9.72 2.03
CA PHE A 121 3.30 8.53 2.04
C PHE A 121 4.18 7.28 2.09
N ALA A 122 3.60 6.14 2.43
CA ALA A 122 4.28 4.87 2.42
C ALA A 122 3.29 3.81 1.95
N VAL A 123 3.65 3.10 0.89
CA VAL A 123 2.86 1.96 0.42
C VAL A 123 3.77 0.77 0.25
N ALA A 124 3.33 -0.40 0.70
CA ALA A 124 4.01 -1.65 0.40
C ALA A 124 3.00 -2.77 0.13
N ALA A 125 3.31 -3.61 -0.84
CA ALA A 125 2.46 -4.72 -1.22
C ALA A 125 3.27 -6.01 -1.37
N THR A 126 2.74 -7.12 -0.85
CA THR A 126 3.14 -8.49 -1.23
C THR A 126 1.98 -9.18 -1.93
N PHE A 127 2.13 -10.47 -2.23
CA PHE A 127 1.04 -11.29 -2.73
C PHE A 127 -0.20 -11.30 -1.81
N ASN A 128 -0.01 -11.20 -0.49
CA ASN A 128 -1.10 -11.35 0.49
C ASN A 128 -1.10 -10.27 1.58
N GLN A 129 -0.32 -9.21 1.43
CA GLN A 129 -0.28 -8.09 2.36
C GLN A 129 -0.30 -6.78 1.61
N LEU A 130 -1.00 -5.79 2.16
CA LEU A 130 -0.99 -4.42 1.68
C LEU A 130 -0.95 -3.48 2.88
N TYR A 131 0.00 -2.57 2.87
CA TYR A 131 0.12 -1.47 3.82
C TYR A 131 0.04 -0.16 3.06
N ILE A 132 -0.78 0.77 3.53
CA ILE A 132 -0.94 2.12 2.99
C ILE A 132 -0.95 3.08 4.18
N TRP A 133 0.00 4.01 4.19
CA TRP A 133 -0.05 5.24 4.96
C TRP A 133 -0.04 6.40 3.97
N ALA A 134 -1.13 7.14 3.88
CA ALA A 134 -1.29 8.18 2.86
C ALA A 134 -2.06 9.41 3.39
N PRO A 135 -1.75 10.62 2.88
CA PRO A 135 -2.54 11.82 3.12
C PRO A 135 -4.00 11.57 2.72
N ALA A 136 -4.92 12.07 3.54
CA ALA A 136 -6.33 11.75 3.43
C ALA A 136 -7.26 12.89 3.88
N TYR A 137 -8.44 12.93 3.28
CA TYR A 137 -9.58 13.69 3.77
C TYR A 137 -10.69 12.72 4.17
N LYS A 138 -11.13 12.77 5.43
CA LYS A 138 -12.33 12.08 5.89
C LYS A 138 -13.56 12.91 5.52
N VAL A 139 -14.49 12.31 4.79
CA VAL A 139 -15.72 12.99 4.35
C VAL A 139 -16.77 12.94 5.46
N LEU A 140 -17.28 14.10 5.85
CA LEU A 140 -18.25 14.26 6.94
C LEU A 140 -19.67 14.58 6.45
N ASP A 141 -19.81 14.96 5.18
CA ASP A 141 -21.10 15.15 4.52
C ASP A 141 -22.04 13.95 4.70
N LYS A 142 -23.32 14.20 5.00
CA LYS A 142 -24.33 13.14 5.16
C LYS A 142 -24.43 12.20 3.96
N CYS A 143 -24.15 12.69 2.74
CA CYS A 143 -24.21 11.88 1.53
C CYS A 143 -23.21 10.71 1.56
N CYS A 144 -22.07 10.94 2.17
CA CYS A 144 -20.83 10.24 1.85
C CYS A 144 -19.99 9.93 3.10
N ASN A 145 -20.54 10.19 4.30
CA ASN A 145 -19.93 9.88 5.58
C ASN A 145 -19.48 8.41 5.66
N GLY A 146 -18.27 8.22 6.20
CA GLY A 146 -17.55 6.94 6.28
C GLY A 146 -16.64 6.67 5.08
N LEU A 147 -16.51 7.61 4.14
CA LEU A 147 -15.56 7.56 3.03
C LEU A 147 -14.36 8.46 3.30
N TYR A 148 -13.22 8.05 2.77
CA TYR A 148 -11.96 8.77 2.83
C TYR A 148 -11.45 8.96 1.41
N ILE A 149 -10.98 10.17 1.12
CA ILE A 149 -10.31 10.50 -0.12
C ILE A 149 -8.82 10.52 0.20
N ILE A 150 -8.04 9.60 -0.36
CA ILE A 150 -6.58 9.60 -0.23
C ILE A 150 -5.95 10.08 -1.52
N ALA A 151 -4.73 10.60 -1.45
CA ALA A 151 -3.93 10.87 -2.62
C ALA A 151 -2.55 10.26 -2.48
N LEU A 152 -2.00 9.82 -3.61
CA LEU A 152 -0.59 9.51 -3.78
C LEU A 152 -0.05 10.49 -4.81
N ASP A 153 1.09 11.10 -4.53
CA ASP A 153 1.77 11.99 -5.47
C ASP A 153 3.29 11.81 -5.27
N PRO A 154 4.04 11.43 -6.32
CA PRO A 154 5.49 11.24 -6.23
C PRO A 154 6.24 12.45 -5.65
N LYS A 155 5.70 13.67 -5.77
CA LYS A 155 6.31 14.86 -5.17
C LYS A 155 6.41 14.81 -3.64
N TRP A 156 5.60 13.97 -3.00
CA TRP A 156 5.63 13.72 -1.55
C TRP A 156 6.56 12.56 -1.18
N ALA A 157 7.14 11.83 -2.13
CA ALA A 157 8.18 10.84 -1.87
C ALA A 157 9.48 11.58 -1.54
N LEU A 158 9.52 12.19 -0.36
CA LEU A 158 10.63 12.98 0.13
C LEU A 158 11.72 12.04 0.63
N GLY A 159 12.68 11.77 -0.24
CA GLY A 159 13.90 11.11 0.16
C GLY A 159 15.07 11.66 -0.62
N ARG A 160 16.00 12.27 0.10
CA ARG A 160 17.38 12.44 -0.35
C ARG A 160 18.22 11.64 0.62
N GLY A 161 18.89 10.61 0.12
CA GLY A 161 19.64 9.69 0.96
C GLY A 161 20.53 8.83 0.10
N GLY A 162 21.65 8.41 0.66
CA GLY A 162 22.58 7.54 -0.03
C GLY A 162 23.36 6.75 1.00
N VAL A 163 23.42 5.44 0.80
CA VAL A 163 24.20 4.54 1.64
C VAL A 163 25.19 3.79 0.79
N SER A 164 26.38 3.62 1.32
CA SER A 164 27.42 2.79 0.73
C SER A 164 27.82 1.73 1.74
N LEU A 165 27.85 0.49 1.29
CA LEU A 165 28.08 -0.70 2.08
C LEU A 165 29.25 -1.47 1.49
N ASN A 166 30.00 -2.14 2.35
CA ASN A 166 30.98 -3.12 1.94
C ASN A 166 30.87 -4.37 2.81
N VAL A 167 31.21 -5.52 2.24
CA VAL A 167 31.23 -6.81 2.91
C VAL A 167 32.41 -7.61 2.38
N SER A 168 33.14 -8.27 3.28
CA SER A 168 34.17 -9.25 2.96
C SER A 168 33.91 -10.55 3.71
N THR A 169 34.22 -11.69 3.09
CA THR A 169 34.12 -13.02 3.70
C THR A 169 35.50 -13.55 4.12
N GLU A 170 35.54 -14.59 4.97
CA GLU A 170 36.80 -15.24 5.33
C GLU A 170 37.51 -15.92 4.14
N GLU A 171 36.76 -16.22 3.08
CA GLU A 171 37.27 -16.82 1.84
C GLU A 171 37.84 -15.81 0.84
N GLY A 172 37.78 -14.52 1.16
CA GLY A 172 38.27 -13.44 0.31
C GLY A 172 37.26 -12.90 -0.71
N ASP A 173 35.99 -13.33 -0.66
CA ASP A 173 34.94 -12.68 -1.45
C ASP A 173 34.78 -11.24 -0.95
N TYR A 174 34.63 -10.30 -1.88
CA TYR A 174 34.39 -8.90 -1.56
C TYR A 174 33.20 -8.39 -2.36
N ALA A 175 32.35 -7.60 -1.70
CA ALA A 175 31.26 -6.90 -2.34
C ALA A 175 31.20 -5.46 -1.87
N ARG A 176 30.87 -4.55 -2.79
CA ARG A 176 30.53 -3.16 -2.51
C ARG A 176 29.13 -2.90 -3.05
N GLY A 177 28.30 -2.27 -2.24
CA GLY A 177 26.93 -1.91 -2.61
C GLY A 177 26.72 -0.43 -2.37
N SER A 178 25.94 0.21 -3.23
CA SER A 178 25.43 1.55 -2.95
C SER A 178 23.96 1.65 -3.33
N VAL A 179 23.22 2.43 -2.57
CA VAL A 179 21.84 2.79 -2.88
C VAL A 179 21.69 4.28 -2.71
N VAL A 180 21.13 4.93 -3.72
CA VAL A 180 20.91 6.37 -3.74
C VAL A 180 19.45 6.64 -4.07
N LEU A 181 18.80 7.42 -3.22
CA LEU A 181 17.42 7.84 -3.38
C LEU A 181 17.37 9.25 -3.98
N ARG A 182 16.81 9.36 -5.19
CA ARG A 182 16.66 10.62 -5.94
C ARG A 182 15.30 10.67 -6.60
N GLU A 183 14.54 11.73 -6.34
CA GLU A 183 13.31 12.06 -7.10
C GLU A 183 12.34 10.87 -7.24
N GLY A 184 12.11 10.12 -6.15
CA GLY A 184 11.25 8.93 -6.19
C GLY A 184 11.87 7.72 -6.87
N ARG A 185 13.20 7.66 -7.02
CA ARG A 185 13.91 6.51 -7.58
C ARG A 185 14.99 6.03 -6.63
N LEU A 186 15.04 4.72 -6.42
CA LEU A 186 16.16 4.04 -5.77
C LEU A 186 17.09 3.51 -6.84
N GLU A 187 18.22 4.16 -7.01
CA GLU A 187 19.32 3.70 -7.83
C GLU A 187 20.20 2.80 -6.96
N ALA A 188 20.33 1.53 -7.33
CA ALA A 188 21.15 0.57 -6.59
C ALA A 188 22.24 0.00 -7.50
N GLU A 189 23.44 -0.08 -6.96
CA GLU A 189 24.61 -0.65 -7.60
C GLU A 189 25.26 -1.67 -6.68
N VAL A 190 25.69 -2.79 -7.23
CA VAL A 190 26.48 -3.80 -6.54
C VAL A 190 27.65 -4.21 -7.40
N GLU A 191 28.85 -4.12 -6.85
CA GLU A 191 30.09 -4.60 -7.43
C GLU A 191 30.58 -5.80 -6.62
N PHE A 192 30.84 -6.91 -7.30
CA PHE A 192 31.11 -8.18 -6.64
C PHE A 192 32.33 -8.88 -7.22
N TRP A 193 33.24 -9.28 -6.35
CA TRP A 193 34.44 -10.04 -6.67
C TRP A 193 34.35 -11.42 -6.00
N PRO A 194 33.79 -12.42 -6.69
CA PRO A 194 33.63 -13.76 -6.15
C PRO A 194 34.97 -14.51 -6.09
N VAL A 195 35.13 -15.30 -5.03
CA VAL A 195 36.13 -16.37 -4.88
C VAL A 195 35.41 -17.71 -4.71
N LYS A 196 34.46 -17.79 -3.77
CA LYS A 196 33.64 -18.99 -3.51
C LYS A 196 32.15 -18.68 -3.40
N ALA A 197 31.78 -17.44 -3.10
CA ALA A 197 30.38 -17.02 -3.03
C ALA A 197 29.72 -17.03 -4.41
N ARG A 198 28.41 -17.25 -4.43
CA ARG A 198 27.62 -17.38 -5.68
C ARG A 198 27.17 -16.04 -6.23
N SER A 199 26.81 -15.13 -5.34
CA SER A 199 26.31 -13.81 -5.73
C SER A 199 26.42 -12.81 -4.58
N ALA A 200 26.38 -11.53 -4.92
CA ALA A 200 26.09 -10.45 -3.99
C ALA A 200 24.81 -9.73 -4.41
N ARG A 201 24.01 -9.31 -3.45
CA ARG A 201 22.77 -8.57 -3.69
C ARG A 201 22.58 -7.44 -2.70
N VAL A 202 21.96 -6.38 -3.18
CA VAL A 202 21.55 -5.23 -2.38
C VAL A 202 20.04 -5.33 -2.18
N GLU A 203 19.61 -5.37 -0.93
CA GLU A 203 18.22 -5.49 -0.52
C GLU A 203 17.74 -4.22 0.18
N LEU A 204 16.52 -3.77 -0.10
CA LEU A 204 15.77 -2.82 0.71
C LEU A 204 14.91 -3.59 1.71
N ARG A 205 15.06 -3.29 2.99
CA ARG A 205 14.21 -3.76 4.07
C ARG A 205 13.32 -2.63 4.57
N ALA A 206 12.02 -2.81 4.46
CA ALA A 206 11.02 -1.87 4.92
C ALA A 206 10.24 -2.47 6.10
N GLN A 207 10.21 -1.76 7.22
CA GLN A 207 9.38 -2.08 8.38
C GLN A 207 8.29 -1.01 8.54
N LEU A 208 7.04 -1.39 8.26
CA LEU A 208 5.88 -0.52 8.13
C LEU A 208 4.78 -0.97 9.08
N GLY A 209 4.88 -0.54 10.34
CA GLY A 209 3.98 -1.00 11.40
C GLY A 209 3.98 -2.53 11.52
N PRO A 210 2.84 -3.22 11.23
CA PRO A 210 2.75 -4.67 11.28
C PRO A 210 3.37 -5.40 10.08
N MET A 211 3.76 -4.68 9.02
CA MET A 211 4.31 -5.26 7.80
C MET A 211 5.83 -5.16 7.78
N SER A 212 6.49 -6.22 7.29
CA SER A 212 7.93 -6.19 6.96
C SER A 212 8.13 -6.78 5.58
N LEU A 213 8.86 -6.07 4.74
CA LEU A 213 9.15 -6.46 3.36
C LEU A 213 10.64 -6.38 3.09
N THR A 214 11.16 -7.35 2.35
CA THR A 214 12.50 -7.28 1.75
C THR A 214 12.35 -7.29 0.23
N LYS A 215 12.92 -6.28 -0.44
CA LYS A 215 12.94 -6.16 -1.91
C LYS A 215 14.40 -6.21 -2.37
N THR A 216 14.74 -7.14 -3.24
CA THR A 216 16.06 -7.10 -3.89
C THR A 216 16.07 -5.95 -4.89
N LEU A 217 17.03 -5.04 -4.77
CA LEU A 217 17.20 -3.92 -5.69
C LEU A 217 18.14 -4.34 -6.83
N ALA A 218 19.36 -4.78 -6.50
CA ALA A 218 20.36 -5.23 -7.46
C ALA A 218 20.96 -6.57 -7.04
N LYS A 219 21.38 -7.39 -8.00
CA LYS A 219 22.11 -8.65 -7.79
C LYS A 219 23.21 -8.79 -8.84
N SER A 220 24.39 -9.22 -8.42
CA SER A 220 25.53 -9.56 -9.28
C SER A 220 26.05 -10.95 -8.93
N GLU A 221 26.36 -11.76 -9.94
CA GLU A 221 27.07 -13.05 -9.80
C GLU A 221 28.58 -12.87 -10.04
N GLY A 222 29.01 -11.67 -10.43
CA GLY A 222 30.40 -11.25 -10.63
C GLY A 222 30.46 -9.95 -11.43
N GLY A 223 31.33 -9.02 -11.03
CA GLY A 223 31.42 -7.68 -11.60
C GLY A 223 30.31 -6.73 -11.12
N VAL A 224 30.03 -5.68 -11.90
CA VAL A 224 29.08 -4.61 -11.54
C VAL A 224 27.69 -4.90 -12.09
N ALA A 225 26.67 -4.76 -11.25
CA ALA A 225 25.26 -4.73 -11.64
C ALA A 225 24.60 -3.45 -11.11
N LYS A 226 23.77 -2.82 -11.95
CA LYS A 226 23.01 -1.61 -11.63
C LYS A 226 21.53 -1.83 -11.87
N SER A 227 20.71 -1.17 -11.07
CA SER A 227 19.25 -1.23 -11.16
C SER A 227 18.63 0.09 -10.70
N VAL A 228 17.43 0.37 -11.18
CA VAL A 228 16.63 1.50 -10.72
C VAL A 228 15.25 0.98 -10.35
N ALA A 229 14.84 1.18 -9.10
CA ALA A 229 13.49 0.88 -8.64
C ALA A 229 12.69 2.18 -8.51
N ASP A 230 11.53 2.24 -9.14
CA ASP A 230 10.56 3.31 -8.93
C ASP A 230 9.94 3.15 -7.53
N VAL A 231 10.17 4.16 -6.69
CA VAL A 231 9.56 4.30 -5.36
C VAL A 231 8.73 5.57 -5.24
N GLY A 232 8.66 6.39 -6.28
CA GLY A 232 7.79 7.56 -6.36
C GLY A 232 6.34 7.12 -6.58
N GLY A 233 6.16 5.92 -7.15
CA GLY A 233 4.85 5.36 -7.38
C GLY A 233 4.08 6.14 -8.43
N ARG A 234 2.76 5.92 -8.48
CA ARG A 234 1.89 6.59 -9.45
C ARG A 234 1.06 7.69 -8.77
N PRO A 235 0.98 8.89 -9.36
CA PRO A 235 0.09 9.91 -8.87
C PRO A 235 -1.37 9.47 -9.04
N GLY A 236 -2.22 9.76 -8.06
CA GLY A 236 -3.65 9.49 -8.16
C GLY A 236 -4.43 9.86 -6.90
N VAL A 237 -5.76 9.96 -7.04
CA VAL A 237 -6.69 10.31 -5.95
C VAL A 237 -7.75 9.24 -5.84
N TYR A 238 -7.88 8.65 -4.66
CA TYR A 238 -8.55 7.39 -4.46
C TYR A 238 -9.56 7.49 -3.34
N ILE A 239 -10.68 6.76 -3.45
CA ILE A 239 -11.71 6.74 -2.41
C ILE A 239 -11.73 5.37 -1.76
N ILE A 240 -11.65 5.35 -0.43
CA ILE A 240 -11.67 4.12 0.36
C ILE A 240 -12.72 4.24 1.48
N SER A 241 -13.21 3.10 1.95
CA SER A 241 -14.21 3.03 3.02
C SER A 241 -13.77 2.17 4.21
N GLY A 242 -12.51 1.76 4.25
CA GLY A 242 -11.97 0.83 5.24
C GLY A 242 -10.66 0.18 4.78
N PRO A 243 -10.25 -0.93 5.43
CA PRO A 243 -9.04 -1.68 5.08
C PRO A 243 -9.03 -2.05 3.60
N VAL A 244 -7.87 -1.89 2.94
CA VAL A 244 -7.71 -2.18 1.51
C VAL A 244 -7.09 -3.57 1.35
N MET A 245 -7.79 -4.45 0.64
CA MET A 245 -7.31 -5.82 0.42
C MET A 245 -6.13 -5.88 -0.57
N PRO A 246 -5.20 -6.86 -0.43
CA PRO A 246 -3.99 -6.93 -1.25
C PRO A 246 -4.24 -7.12 -2.75
N ASN A 247 -5.30 -7.84 -3.11
CA ASN A 247 -5.72 -8.01 -4.50
C ASN A 247 -6.07 -6.68 -5.22
N LEU A 248 -6.34 -5.61 -4.47
CA LEU A 248 -6.56 -4.27 -5.03
C LEU A 248 -5.26 -3.53 -5.33
N ALA A 249 -4.10 -4.02 -4.86
CA ALA A 249 -2.78 -3.40 -5.10
C ALA A 249 -2.55 -3.09 -6.60
N GLN A 250 -2.84 -4.07 -7.48
CA GLN A 250 -2.66 -3.89 -8.92
C GLN A 250 -3.61 -2.85 -9.53
N LYS A 251 -4.86 -2.77 -9.01
CA LYS A 251 -5.81 -1.74 -9.45
C LYS A 251 -5.24 -0.37 -9.13
N ILE A 252 -4.60 -0.24 -7.96
CA ILE A 252 -3.97 0.99 -7.48
C ILE A 252 -2.60 1.28 -8.14
N GLY A 253 -2.27 0.52 -9.18
CA GLY A 253 -1.02 0.64 -9.95
C GLY A 253 0.19 0.02 -9.28
N ILE A 254 0.00 -0.68 -8.16
CA ILE A 254 1.06 -1.25 -7.31
C ILE A 254 1.26 -2.71 -7.67
N GLY A 255 2.45 -3.00 -8.17
CA GLY A 255 2.93 -4.34 -8.45
C GLY A 255 3.07 -5.19 -7.18
N ARG A 256 3.29 -6.50 -7.39
CA ARG A 256 3.64 -7.40 -6.29
C ARG A 256 5.05 -7.07 -5.83
N GLU A 257 5.29 -7.05 -4.52
CA GLU A 257 6.60 -6.78 -3.91
C GLU A 257 7.12 -5.36 -4.17
N GLU A 258 6.21 -4.39 -4.27
CA GLU A 258 6.55 -2.98 -4.43
C GLU A 258 6.54 -2.21 -3.11
N VAL A 259 7.36 -1.15 -3.07
CA VAL A 259 7.45 -0.18 -1.98
C VAL A 259 7.48 1.21 -2.59
N TRP A 260 6.58 2.09 -2.18
CA TRP A 260 6.50 3.48 -2.63
C TRP A 260 6.53 4.47 -1.46
N GLY A 261 6.89 5.71 -1.77
CA GLY A 261 6.82 6.90 -0.93
C GLY A 261 7.89 6.99 0.16
N LEU A 262 8.36 5.85 0.68
CA LEU A 262 9.39 5.74 1.73
C LEU A 262 9.19 6.69 2.93
N GLY A 263 7.94 7.06 3.24
CA GLY A 263 7.59 7.98 4.32
C GLY A 263 7.59 7.31 5.69
N ARG A 264 6.43 7.20 6.35
CA ARG A 264 6.34 6.58 7.68
C ARG A 264 6.82 5.12 7.65
N GLY A 265 7.94 4.84 8.31
CA GLY A 265 8.53 3.52 8.38
C GLY A 265 9.98 3.53 8.83
N LYS A 266 10.58 2.34 8.94
CA LYS A 266 12.04 2.19 9.05
C LYS A 266 12.54 1.50 7.78
N TYR A 267 13.54 2.10 7.13
CA TYR A 267 14.08 1.62 5.86
C TYR A 267 15.58 1.39 5.99
N ARG A 268 16.00 0.16 5.74
CA ARG A 268 17.40 -0.24 5.78
C ARG A 268 17.83 -0.83 4.45
N VAL A 269 19.07 -0.59 4.08
CA VAL A 269 19.70 -1.28 2.94
C VAL A 269 20.65 -2.30 3.49
N ARG A 270 20.60 -3.50 2.91
CA ARG A 270 21.45 -4.62 3.27
C ARG A 270 22.21 -5.10 2.06
N LEU A 271 23.53 -5.17 2.16
CA LEU A 271 24.39 -5.83 1.19
C LEU A 271 24.65 -7.25 1.67
N VAL A 272 24.27 -8.24 0.87
CA VAL A 272 24.33 -9.66 1.22
C VAL A 272 25.22 -10.41 0.24
N VAL A 273 26.15 -11.21 0.75
CA VAL A 273 26.95 -12.18 -0.02
C VAL A 273 26.39 -13.57 0.23
N ASP A 274 25.87 -14.19 -0.83
CA ASP A 274 25.31 -15.55 -0.85
C ASP A 274 26.43 -16.58 -0.89
N ARG A 275 26.55 -17.37 0.18
CA ARG A 275 27.61 -18.37 0.32
C ARG A 275 27.04 -19.78 0.17
N PRO A 276 27.66 -20.63 -0.67
CA PRO A 276 27.24 -22.01 -0.78
C PRO A 276 27.46 -22.75 0.56
N PHE A 277 26.40 -23.40 1.07
CA PHE A 277 26.45 -24.27 2.26
C PHE A 277 26.89 -23.56 3.56
N LYS A 278 26.84 -22.23 3.60
CA LYS A 278 27.12 -21.40 4.78
C LYS A 278 26.06 -20.33 4.94
N THR A 279 25.99 -19.72 6.12
CA THR A 279 25.14 -18.55 6.35
C THR A 279 25.65 -17.35 5.55
N ASP A 280 24.74 -16.61 4.92
CA ASP A 280 25.04 -15.35 4.24
C ASP A 280 25.76 -14.36 5.16
N VAL A 281 26.77 -13.66 4.64
CA VAL A 281 27.39 -12.51 5.31
C VAL A 281 26.73 -11.25 4.81
N TYR A 282 26.53 -10.28 5.70
CA TYR A 282 25.89 -9.03 5.32
C TYR A 282 26.39 -7.83 6.11
N SER A 283 26.21 -6.66 5.51
CA SER A 283 26.30 -5.35 6.15
C SER A 283 24.97 -4.64 5.94
N GLU A 284 24.52 -3.83 6.90
CA GLU A 284 23.23 -3.15 6.87
C GLU A 284 23.37 -1.73 7.42
N GLU A 285 22.75 -0.77 6.74
CA GLU A 285 22.71 0.64 7.14
C GLU A 285 21.30 1.21 6.95
N GLU A 286 20.98 2.26 7.71
CA GLU A 286 19.71 2.97 7.58
C GLU A 286 19.72 3.89 6.35
N LEU A 287 18.70 3.78 5.49
CA LEU A 287 18.62 4.53 4.23
C LEU A 287 18.10 5.96 4.44
N ILE A 288 17.12 6.10 5.33
CA ILE A 288 16.46 7.34 5.70
C ILE A 288 16.27 7.29 7.20
N SER A 289 16.87 8.23 7.92
CA SER A 289 16.54 8.50 9.32
C SER A 289 15.22 9.27 9.35
N ALA A 290 14.14 8.63 9.80
CA ALA A 290 12.85 9.29 10.02
C ALA A 290 12.90 10.27 11.21
#